data_AF-A0A3N5F3J9-F1
#
_entry.id   AF-A0A3N5F3J9-F1
#
_cell.length_a   1.000
_cell.length_b   1.000
_cell.length_c   1.000
_cell.angle_alpha   90.00
_cell.angle_beta   90.00
_cell.angle_gamma   90.00
#
_symmetry.space_group_name_H-M   'P 1'
#
loop_
_entity.id
_entity.type
_entity.pdbx_description
1 polymer ?
#
loop_
_entity_poly.entity_id
_entity_poly.type
_entity_poly.pdbx_seq_one_letter_code
_entity_poly.pdbx_strand_id
1 'polypeptide(L)'
;MKTFNACSLLLALAACSGTSVEQDRPKPSEAPPKAGDVRKTGTIHFEVSCRPEVKADFEQATALLHSFFYEEARRRFLSIAERDPECAMAWWGVAMTWYHPLWAPPTPEEMRQGAAAVEKAKKLGGKTELEKGLIAAIDAFFSADDSPKPAEPVVESCHGPRSLSARAVCFRQGIERLRKTHPDNLEVKTWHALSLLGTAPPTDKLYQNQLAAAALLESLVEKNPDHPGIVHYIIHAYDYPSLAGRGLEAARRYGEIAPWVPHALHMPSHIYTRMGMWKESIDSNLASSSAARDYAARFHGGATTNDDLHALDYMEFAYLQTGKEAKAAEIVEHLRKIQKFHPAKDFAAAYAVGAIPARWTLERRRWTEAAALEMPHPDLLKSFPFAEAHIEFARAVGGARGGRLEAARAALGRLEQLR
;
A
#
# COMPACT_ATOMS: atom_id res chain seq x y z
N MET A 1 17.12 -26.46 -84.01
CA MET A 1 16.15 -27.14 -84.92
C MET A 1 15.04 -27.70 -84.05
N LYS A 2 13.78 -27.23 -84.22
CA LYS A 2 12.46 -27.87 -83.91
C LYS A 2 12.27 -28.53 -82.52
N THR A 3 11.17 -28.50 -81.77
CA THR A 3 9.82 -27.89 -81.71
C THR A 3 9.18 -28.48 -80.43
N PHE A 4 8.27 -27.74 -79.78
CA PHE A 4 7.02 -28.15 -79.09
C PHE A 4 6.79 -29.64 -78.72
N ASN A 5 6.34 -29.91 -77.47
CA ASN A 5 4.91 -30.19 -77.17
C ASN A 5 4.58 -30.38 -75.68
N ALA A 6 3.31 -30.13 -75.36
CA ALA A 6 2.67 -30.09 -74.04
C ALA A 6 1.88 -31.38 -73.70
N CYS A 7 1.23 -31.35 -72.52
CA CYS A 7 0.05 -32.11 -72.04
C CYS A 7 0.23 -33.39 -71.19
N SER A 8 0.21 -33.18 -69.86
CA SER A 8 -0.81 -33.55 -68.85
C SER A 8 -1.38 -34.98 -68.64
N LEU A 9 -1.66 -35.22 -67.34
CA LEU A 9 -2.52 -36.21 -66.63
C LEU A 9 -1.89 -37.57 -66.23
N LEU A 10 -1.56 -37.76 -64.93
CA LEU A 10 -2.38 -38.38 -63.84
C LEU A 10 -2.48 -39.91 -64.03
N LEU A 11 -2.24 -40.81 -63.06
CA LEU A 11 -2.52 -40.82 -61.62
C LEU A 11 -1.87 -42.11 -61.05
N ALA A 12 -1.17 -42.06 -59.92
CA ALA A 12 -0.87 -43.26 -59.12
C ALA A 12 -0.82 -42.89 -57.64
N LEU A 13 -1.87 -43.29 -56.92
CA LEU A 13 -2.03 -43.14 -55.48
C LEU A 13 -1.05 -44.06 -54.74
N ALA A 14 -0.15 -43.47 -53.94
CA ALA A 14 0.57 -44.18 -52.88
C ALA A 14 0.08 -43.64 -51.53
N ALA A 15 -0.54 -44.53 -50.76
CA ALA A 15 -1.01 -44.25 -49.41
C ALA A 15 0.19 -44.12 -48.46
N CYS A 16 0.40 -42.92 -47.91
CA CYS A 16 1.27 -42.71 -46.77
C CYS A 16 0.42 -42.44 -45.54
N SER A 17 0.47 -43.38 -44.59
CA SER A 17 0.00 -43.25 -43.22
C SER A 17 0.76 -42.12 -42.52
N GLY A 18 0.12 -40.96 -42.41
CA GLY A 18 0.62 -39.82 -41.66
C GLY A 18 0.43 -40.04 -40.16
N THR A 19 1.53 -40.17 -39.43
CA THR A 19 1.59 -39.90 -37.99
C THR A 19 1.20 -38.44 -37.76
N SER A 20 0.06 -38.21 -37.10
CA SER A 20 -0.37 -36.89 -36.66
C SER A 20 0.61 -36.37 -35.62
N VAL A 21 1.50 -35.47 -36.03
CA VAL A 21 2.20 -34.56 -35.12
C VAL A 21 1.13 -33.61 -34.59
N GLU A 22 0.68 -33.85 -33.37
CA GLU A 22 -0.16 -32.92 -32.64
C GLU A 22 0.68 -31.66 -32.37
N GLN A 23 0.51 -30.67 -33.23
CA GLN A 23 1.06 -29.32 -33.00
C GLN A 23 0.50 -28.84 -31.68
N ASP A 24 1.39 -28.66 -30.72
CA ASP A 24 1.15 -28.03 -29.42
C ASP A 24 0.44 -26.69 -29.68
N ARG A 25 -0.88 -26.69 -29.47
CA ARG A 25 -1.68 -25.47 -29.64
C ARG A 25 -1.18 -24.50 -28.59
N PRO A 26 -0.78 -23.27 -28.94
CA PRO A 26 -0.49 -22.27 -27.93
C PRO A 26 -1.71 -22.15 -27.03
N LYS A 27 -1.51 -22.33 -25.72
CA LYS A 27 -2.53 -22.05 -24.71
C LYS A 27 -3.16 -20.69 -25.04
N PRO A 28 -4.49 -20.54 -24.95
CA PRO A 28 -5.11 -19.24 -25.16
C PRO A 28 -4.36 -18.23 -24.28
N SER A 29 -3.74 -17.23 -24.92
CA SER A 29 -3.24 -16.05 -24.22
C SER A 29 -4.38 -15.58 -23.33
N GLU A 30 -4.20 -15.65 -22.01
CA GLU A 30 -5.18 -15.08 -21.09
C GLU A 30 -5.48 -13.65 -21.57
N ALA A 31 -6.76 -13.31 -21.67
CA ALA A 31 -7.16 -11.95 -22.01
C ALA A 31 -6.40 -10.97 -21.10
N PRO A 32 -6.01 -9.78 -21.59
CA PRO A 32 -5.35 -8.80 -20.76
C PRO A 32 -6.21 -8.62 -19.48
N PRO A 33 -5.62 -8.87 -18.31
CA PRO A 33 -6.34 -8.81 -17.04
C PRO A 33 -7.09 -7.49 -16.90
N LYS A 34 -8.33 -7.58 -16.41
CA LYS A 34 -9.22 -6.41 -16.30
C LYS A 34 -8.89 -5.61 -15.04
N ALA A 35 -9.28 -4.34 -15.03
CA ALA A 35 -9.35 -3.53 -13.83
C ALA A 35 -9.93 -4.30 -12.62
N GLY A 36 -9.14 -4.44 -11.55
CA GLY A 36 -9.52 -5.20 -10.34
C GLY A 36 -9.35 -6.73 -10.44
N ASP A 37 -8.53 -7.21 -11.36
CA ASP A 37 -8.19 -8.63 -11.50
C ASP A 37 -7.14 -9.08 -10.48
N VAL A 38 -7.60 -9.28 -9.23
CA VAL A 38 -6.75 -9.71 -8.10
C VAL A 38 -6.33 -11.18 -8.15
N ARG A 39 -6.30 -11.83 -9.32
CA ARG A 39 -5.88 -13.25 -9.44
C ARG A 39 -4.44 -13.49 -8.97
N LYS A 40 -3.58 -12.47 -9.05
CA LYS A 40 -2.20 -12.54 -8.57
C LYS A 40 -1.97 -11.56 -7.42
N THR A 41 -1.97 -12.07 -6.20
CA THR A 41 -1.77 -11.31 -4.94
C THR A 41 -0.56 -11.82 -4.15
N GLY A 42 0.22 -12.73 -4.71
CA GLY A 42 1.25 -13.50 -4.02
C GLY A 42 0.72 -14.80 -3.42
N THR A 43 1.63 -15.55 -2.80
CA THR A 43 1.35 -16.88 -2.26
C THR A 43 1.30 -16.81 -0.73
N ILE A 44 0.19 -17.29 -0.15
CA ILE A 44 0.01 -17.45 1.30
C ILE A 44 -0.32 -18.91 1.56
N HIS A 45 0.26 -19.44 2.63
CA HIS A 45 -0.09 -20.75 3.17
C HIS A 45 -0.49 -20.58 4.63
N PHE A 46 -1.79 -20.46 4.86
CA PHE A 46 -2.33 -20.21 6.19
C PHE A 46 -3.43 -21.19 6.53
N GLU A 47 -3.06 -22.22 7.28
CA GLU A 47 -4.01 -23.22 7.77
C GLU A 47 -4.92 -22.62 8.85
N VAL A 48 -6.22 -22.63 8.57
CA VAL A 48 -7.29 -22.20 9.47
C VAL A 48 -8.40 -23.24 9.49
N SER A 49 -9.17 -23.25 10.57
CA SER A 49 -10.24 -24.22 10.86
C SER A 49 -11.57 -23.94 10.16
N CYS A 50 -11.55 -22.98 9.24
CA CYS A 50 -12.66 -22.73 8.32
C CYS A 50 -12.80 -23.90 7.35
N ARG A 51 -13.95 -23.98 6.70
CA ARG A 51 -14.28 -25.00 5.72
C ARG A 51 -13.22 -25.09 4.60
N PRO A 52 -12.80 -26.30 4.16
CA PRO A 52 -11.82 -26.45 3.09
C PRO A 52 -12.20 -25.70 1.79
N GLU A 53 -13.50 -25.58 1.50
CA GLU A 53 -14.01 -24.92 0.29
C GLU A 53 -13.77 -23.41 0.25
N VAL A 54 -13.44 -22.77 1.38
CA VAL A 54 -13.12 -21.34 1.46
C VAL A 54 -11.62 -21.06 1.66
N LYS A 55 -10.78 -22.11 1.75
CA LYS A 55 -9.33 -21.96 2.05
C LYS A 55 -8.62 -21.05 1.06
N ALA A 56 -8.81 -21.27 -0.25
CA ALA A 56 -8.15 -20.47 -1.28
C ALA A 56 -8.57 -18.99 -1.22
N ASP A 57 -9.86 -18.71 -0.97
CA ASP A 57 -10.36 -17.35 -0.82
C ASP A 57 -9.79 -16.68 0.43
N PHE A 58 -9.62 -17.45 1.52
CA PHE A 58 -9.03 -16.97 2.77
C PHE A 58 -7.54 -16.63 2.61
N GLU A 59 -6.77 -17.46 1.91
CA GLU A 59 -5.37 -17.19 1.59
C GLU A 59 -5.25 -15.96 0.68
N GLN A 60 -6.12 -15.80 -0.32
CA GLN A 60 -6.16 -14.60 -1.17
C GLN A 60 -6.53 -13.34 -0.36
N ALA A 61 -7.52 -13.42 0.53
CA ALA A 61 -7.90 -12.32 1.40
C ALA A 61 -6.76 -11.91 2.35
N THR A 62 -6.02 -12.90 2.86
CA THR A 62 -4.82 -12.69 3.70
C THR A 62 -3.69 -12.06 2.90
N ALA A 63 -3.49 -12.47 1.64
CA ALA A 63 -2.51 -11.86 0.74
C ALA A 63 -2.82 -10.37 0.51
N LEU A 64 -4.08 -10.04 0.23
CA LEU A 64 -4.56 -8.66 0.08
C LEU A 64 -4.41 -7.84 1.37
N LEU A 65 -4.69 -8.45 2.53
CA LEU A 65 -4.46 -7.83 3.83
C LEU A 65 -2.98 -7.50 4.03
N HIS A 66 -2.07 -8.42 3.67
CA HIS A 66 -0.64 -8.19 3.74
C HIS A 66 -0.17 -7.07 2.82
N SER A 67 -0.81 -6.88 1.68
CA SER A 67 -0.55 -5.77 0.75
C SER A 67 -1.31 -4.49 1.09
N PHE A 68 -1.96 -4.43 2.26
CA PHE A 68 -2.74 -3.28 2.73
C PHE A 68 -3.88 -2.87 1.80
N PHE A 69 -4.41 -3.80 1.00
CA PHE A 69 -5.60 -3.56 0.20
C PHE A 69 -6.87 -3.79 1.03
N TYR A 70 -6.98 -3.04 2.13
CA TYR A 70 -7.89 -3.34 3.24
C TYR A 70 -9.35 -3.46 2.83
N GLU A 71 -9.85 -2.60 1.94
CA GLU A 71 -11.25 -2.65 1.51
C GLU A 71 -11.59 -3.91 0.70
N GLU A 72 -10.73 -4.31 -0.25
CA GLU A 72 -10.93 -5.54 -1.02
C GLU A 72 -10.74 -6.77 -0.12
N ALA A 73 -9.70 -6.78 0.74
CA ALA A 73 -9.49 -7.86 1.72
C ALA A 73 -10.72 -8.03 2.62
N ARG A 74 -11.30 -6.92 3.11
CA ARG A 74 -12.52 -6.92 3.93
C ARG A 74 -13.71 -7.50 3.18
N ARG A 75 -13.94 -7.09 1.92
CA ARG A 75 -15.01 -7.64 1.09
C ARG A 75 -14.87 -9.16 0.92
N ARG A 76 -13.64 -9.66 0.76
CA ARG A 76 -13.35 -11.09 0.67
C ARG A 76 -13.62 -11.82 1.98
N PHE A 77 -13.12 -11.31 3.11
CA PHE A 77 -13.39 -11.90 4.42
C PHE A 77 -14.88 -11.93 4.76
N LEU A 78 -15.64 -10.89 4.42
CA LEU A 78 -17.09 -10.88 4.59
C LEU A 78 -17.78 -11.95 3.73
N SER A 79 -17.38 -12.10 2.46
CA SER A 79 -17.91 -13.18 1.60
C SER A 79 -17.58 -14.58 2.12
N ILE A 80 -16.40 -14.77 2.72
CA ILE A 80 -16.04 -16.02 3.40
C ILE A 80 -16.95 -16.27 4.59
N ALA A 81 -17.20 -15.24 5.43
CA ALA A 81 -18.10 -15.35 6.57
C ALA A 81 -19.55 -15.69 6.17
N GLU A 82 -20.00 -15.26 4.98
CA GLU A 82 -21.31 -15.64 4.42
C GLU A 82 -21.35 -17.12 4.00
N ARG A 83 -20.28 -17.62 3.39
CA ARG A 83 -20.18 -19.01 2.89
C ARG A 83 -19.83 -20.03 3.97
N ASP A 84 -19.12 -19.61 4.99
CA ASP A 84 -18.80 -20.40 6.18
C ASP A 84 -19.11 -19.62 7.47
N PRO A 85 -20.38 -19.63 7.93
CA PRO A 85 -20.81 -18.87 9.10
C PRO A 85 -20.11 -19.22 10.42
N GLU A 86 -19.44 -20.38 10.50
CA GLU A 86 -18.69 -20.83 11.68
C GLU A 86 -17.19 -20.44 11.61
N CYS A 87 -16.74 -19.81 10.53
CA CYS A 87 -15.35 -19.39 10.34
C CYS A 87 -15.04 -18.16 11.21
N ALA A 88 -14.59 -18.39 12.46
CA ALA A 88 -14.13 -17.32 13.35
C ALA A 88 -13.02 -16.47 12.71
N MET A 89 -12.16 -17.10 11.90
CA MET A 89 -11.03 -16.42 11.26
C MET A 89 -11.44 -15.46 10.14
N ALA A 90 -12.61 -15.64 9.51
CA ALA A 90 -13.13 -14.65 8.56
C ALA A 90 -13.42 -13.32 9.29
N TRP A 91 -14.05 -13.38 10.46
CA TRP A 91 -14.30 -12.19 11.28
C TRP A 91 -13.03 -11.60 11.89
N TRP A 92 -12.05 -12.44 12.24
CA TRP A 92 -10.70 -11.97 12.58
C TRP A 92 -10.06 -11.19 11.43
N GLY A 93 -10.16 -11.68 10.20
CA GLY A 93 -9.66 -10.99 9.01
C GLY A 93 -10.36 -9.65 8.76
N VAL A 94 -11.68 -9.59 8.96
CA VAL A 94 -12.44 -8.32 8.94
C VAL A 94 -11.89 -7.35 9.99
N ALA A 95 -11.66 -7.80 11.23
CA ALA A 95 -11.11 -6.95 12.28
C ALA A 95 -9.69 -6.43 11.94
N MET A 96 -8.83 -7.30 11.40
CA MET A 96 -7.48 -6.94 10.95
C MET A 96 -7.49 -5.86 9.87
N THR A 97 -8.52 -5.80 9.00
CA THR A 97 -8.63 -4.75 7.97
C THR A 97 -8.90 -3.34 8.50
N TRP A 98 -9.21 -3.22 9.80
CA TRP A 98 -9.42 -1.95 10.49
C TRP A 98 -8.23 -1.57 11.39
N TYR A 99 -7.22 -2.44 11.50
CA TYR A 99 -5.97 -2.13 12.19
C TYR A 99 -4.90 -1.78 11.16
N HIS A 100 -4.52 -0.50 11.09
CA HIS A 100 -3.53 0.01 10.13
C HIS A 100 -2.21 0.37 10.85
N PRO A 101 -1.29 -0.60 11.07
CA PRO A 101 -0.14 -0.44 11.97
C PRO A 101 0.88 0.64 11.55
N LEU A 102 0.94 0.95 10.25
CA LEU A 102 1.91 1.88 9.68
C LEU A 102 1.30 3.21 9.24
N TRP A 103 0.00 3.44 9.47
CA TRP A 103 -0.74 4.56 8.89
C TRP A 103 -1.32 5.45 10.01
N ALA A 104 -2.23 6.35 9.62
CA ALA A 104 -3.00 7.12 10.59
C ALA A 104 -3.81 6.21 11.54
N PRO A 105 -4.02 6.63 12.80
CA PRO A 105 -4.92 5.95 13.73
C PRO A 105 -6.31 5.72 13.11
N PRO A 106 -6.96 4.57 13.37
CA PRO A 106 -8.34 4.37 12.94
C PRO A 106 -9.27 5.44 13.52
N THR A 107 -10.20 5.93 12.71
CA THR A 107 -11.25 6.84 13.14
C THR A 107 -12.16 6.17 14.18
N PRO A 108 -12.96 6.94 14.95
CA PRO A 108 -13.90 6.35 15.90
C PRO A 108 -14.90 5.36 15.27
N GLU A 109 -15.28 5.56 14.00
CA GLU A 109 -16.13 4.61 13.28
C GLU A 109 -15.36 3.33 12.94
N GLU A 110 -14.13 3.43 12.45
CA GLU A 110 -13.29 2.28 12.14
C GLU A 110 -12.97 1.46 13.41
N MET A 111 -12.75 2.13 14.54
CA MET A 111 -12.62 1.48 15.84
C MET A 111 -13.89 0.69 16.21
N ARG A 112 -15.09 1.26 16.01
CA ARG A 112 -16.36 0.55 16.25
C ARG A 112 -16.52 -0.66 15.33
N GLN A 113 -16.19 -0.52 14.05
CA GLN A 113 -16.31 -1.60 13.07
C GLN A 113 -15.33 -2.74 13.37
N GLY A 114 -14.08 -2.43 13.71
CA GLY A 114 -13.08 -3.41 14.14
C GLY A 114 -13.48 -4.13 15.43
N ALA A 115 -13.96 -3.39 16.44
CA ALA A 115 -14.48 -3.94 17.68
C ALA A 115 -15.68 -4.88 17.45
N ALA A 116 -16.62 -4.49 16.59
CA ALA A 116 -17.76 -5.33 16.25
C ALA A 116 -17.34 -6.63 15.53
N ALA A 117 -16.34 -6.56 14.66
CA ALA A 117 -15.80 -7.73 13.96
C ALA A 117 -15.08 -8.70 14.91
N VAL A 118 -14.23 -8.20 15.82
CA VAL A 118 -13.54 -9.06 16.78
C VAL A 118 -14.51 -9.70 17.77
N GLU A 119 -15.57 -9.01 18.19
CA GLU A 119 -16.62 -9.61 19.04
C GLU A 119 -17.34 -10.77 18.35
N LYS A 120 -17.56 -10.70 17.03
CA LYS A 120 -18.09 -11.83 16.26
C LYS A 120 -17.09 -12.99 16.22
N ALA A 121 -15.80 -12.71 15.98
CA ALA A 121 -14.75 -13.73 15.98
C ALA A 121 -14.65 -14.45 17.34
N LYS A 122 -14.73 -13.69 18.45
CA LYS A 122 -14.72 -14.21 19.83
C LYS A 122 -15.91 -15.10 20.13
N LYS A 123 -17.12 -14.70 19.70
CA LYS A 123 -18.35 -15.50 19.89
C LYS A 123 -18.32 -16.83 19.17
N LEU A 124 -17.77 -16.86 17.95
CA LEU A 124 -17.59 -18.10 17.19
C LEU A 124 -16.47 -18.97 17.80
N GLY A 125 -15.40 -18.32 18.27
CA GLY A 125 -14.27 -18.98 18.92
C GLY A 125 -13.35 -19.69 17.91
N GLY A 126 -12.06 -19.35 17.92
CA GLY A 126 -11.07 -20.10 17.15
C GLY A 126 -11.03 -21.57 17.57
N LYS A 127 -10.93 -22.49 16.61
CA LYS A 127 -10.94 -23.95 16.89
C LYS A 127 -9.56 -24.48 17.25
N THR A 128 -8.50 -23.70 16.97
CA THR A 128 -7.11 -24.02 17.33
C THR A 128 -6.55 -23.00 18.33
N GLU A 129 -5.50 -23.38 19.06
CA GLU A 129 -4.82 -22.45 19.99
C GLU A 129 -4.19 -21.25 19.26
N LEU A 130 -3.71 -21.45 18.03
CA LEU A 130 -3.23 -20.38 17.17
C LEU A 130 -4.35 -19.35 16.88
N GLU A 131 -5.52 -19.82 16.43
CA GLU A 131 -6.65 -18.96 16.09
C GLU A 131 -7.18 -18.20 17.30
N LYS A 132 -7.32 -18.88 18.44
CA LYS A 132 -7.70 -18.23 19.71
C LYS A 132 -6.71 -17.13 20.07
N GLY A 133 -5.42 -17.40 19.93
CA GLY A 133 -4.37 -16.42 20.20
C GLY A 133 -4.40 -15.23 19.23
N LEU A 134 -4.62 -15.46 17.93
CA LEU A 134 -4.71 -14.40 16.91
C LEU A 134 -5.92 -13.50 17.15
N ILE A 135 -7.07 -14.09 17.50
CA ILE A 135 -8.29 -13.37 17.91
C ILE A 135 -8.01 -12.54 19.17
N ALA A 136 -7.37 -13.13 20.19
CA ALA A 136 -7.02 -12.42 21.41
C ALA A 136 -6.02 -11.27 21.16
N ALA A 137 -5.08 -11.44 20.23
CA ALA A 137 -4.11 -10.40 19.90
C ALA A 137 -4.79 -9.17 19.27
N ILE A 138 -5.68 -9.36 18.28
CA ILE A 138 -6.41 -8.25 17.65
C ILE A 138 -7.48 -7.67 18.59
N ASP A 139 -8.08 -8.47 19.46
CA ASP A 139 -8.97 -7.99 20.53
C ASP A 139 -8.23 -7.03 21.46
N ALA A 140 -6.97 -7.32 21.81
CA ALA A 140 -6.17 -6.43 22.64
C ALA A 140 -5.91 -5.05 22.00
N PHE A 141 -5.99 -4.94 20.67
CA PHE A 141 -5.95 -3.64 19.99
C PHE A 141 -7.27 -2.88 20.13
N PHE A 142 -8.41 -3.54 19.87
CA PHE A 142 -9.73 -2.89 19.86
C PHE A 142 -10.34 -2.70 21.26
N SER A 143 -9.96 -3.52 22.23
CA SER A 143 -10.57 -3.57 23.57
C SER A 143 -9.71 -2.96 24.69
N ALA A 144 -8.47 -2.52 24.43
CA ALA A 144 -7.71 -1.81 25.46
C ALA A 144 -8.33 -0.42 25.73
N ASP A 145 -8.22 0.09 26.96
CA ASP A 145 -8.70 1.44 27.29
C ASP A 145 -7.81 2.52 26.64
N ASP A 146 -8.43 3.61 26.16
CA ASP A 146 -7.73 4.81 25.67
C ASP A 146 -7.21 5.73 26.82
N SER A 147 -7.15 5.22 28.06
CA SER A 147 -6.76 6.02 29.22
C SER A 147 -5.37 6.66 29.00
N PRO A 148 -5.25 7.99 29.05
CA PRO A 148 -4.14 8.69 28.43
C PRO A 148 -2.90 8.73 29.35
N LYS A 149 -1.76 8.32 28.81
CA LYS A 149 -0.60 9.21 28.71
C LYS A 149 0.09 8.97 27.37
N PRO A 150 0.02 9.89 26.40
CA PRO A 150 1.09 9.97 25.42
C PRO A 150 2.35 10.37 26.21
N ALA A 151 3.30 9.45 26.37
CA ALA A 151 4.62 9.79 26.89
C ALA A 151 5.45 10.55 25.84
N GLU A 152 5.02 10.53 24.57
CA GLU A 152 5.73 11.19 23.48
C GLU A 152 4.74 11.98 22.62
N PRO A 153 5.14 13.16 22.11
CA PRO A 153 4.34 13.90 21.14
C PRO A 153 4.03 13.03 19.93
N VAL A 154 2.85 13.25 19.32
CA VAL A 154 2.52 12.71 18.00
C VAL A 154 3.57 13.23 17.03
N VAL A 155 4.57 12.41 16.72
CA VAL A 155 5.60 12.79 15.76
C VAL A 155 5.09 12.45 14.37
N GLU A 156 5.17 13.42 13.46
CA GLU A 156 4.96 13.19 12.04
C GLU A 156 5.99 12.18 11.53
N SER A 157 5.54 10.99 11.15
CA SER A 157 6.33 10.06 10.33
C SER A 157 6.06 10.34 8.86
N CYS A 158 6.93 9.87 7.96
CA CYS A 158 6.65 9.76 6.52
C CYS A 158 5.36 8.95 6.20
N HIS A 159 4.80 8.27 7.20
CA HIS A 159 3.55 7.51 7.12
C HIS A 159 2.41 8.07 8.00
N GLY A 160 2.56 9.29 8.53
CA GLY A 160 1.53 10.02 9.28
C GLY A 160 1.73 10.16 10.79
N PRO A 161 0.83 10.90 11.46
CA PRO A 161 0.88 11.14 12.91
C PRO A 161 0.69 9.83 13.68
N ARG A 162 1.61 9.49 14.59
CA ARG A 162 1.49 8.29 15.43
C ARG A 162 1.14 8.62 16.88
N SER A 163 -0.07 8.20 17.31
CA SER A 163 -0.42 7.97 18.72
C SER A 163 -1.62 7.01 18.86
N LEU A 164 -1.32 5.71 19.01
CA LEU A 164 -2.11 4.63 19.64
C LEU A 164 -1.14 3.58 20.24
N SER A 165 0.00 4.06 20.76
CA SER A 165 1.18 3.23 21.08
C SER A 165 0.84 2.06 22.03
N ALA A 166 -0.02 2.27 23.03
CA ALA A 166 -0.39 1.22 23.98
C ALA A 166 -1.18 0.06 23.32
N ARG A 167 -2.21 0.35 22.52
CA ARG A 167 -3.01 -0.66 21.81
C ARG A 167 -2.16 -1.46 20.84
N ALA A 168 -1.34 -0.78 20.03
CA ALA A 168 -0.42 -1.43 19.09
C ALA A 168 0.64 -2.26 19.82
N VAL A 169 1.13 -1.82 20.98
CA VAL A 169 2.03 -2.60 21.84
C VAL A 169 1.33 -3.83 22.41
N CYS A 170 0.06 -3.74 22.83
CA CYS A 170 -0.72 -4.88 23.29
C CYS A 170 -0.87 -5.94 22.19
N PHE A 171 -1.22 -5.53 20.96
CA PHE A 171 -1.25 -6.40 19.80
C PHE A 171 0.11 -7.07 19.57
N ARG A 172 1.19 -6.28 19.50
CA ARG A 172 2.56 -6.79 19.31
C ARG A 172 2.92 -7.83 20.37
N GLN A 173 2.62 -7.57 21.64
CA GLN A 173 2.91 -8.51 22.73
C GLN A 173 2.11 -9.81 22.58
N GLY A 174 0.85 -9.73 22.12
CA GLY A 174 0.04 -10.90 21.78
C GLY A 174 0.68 -11.75 20.68
N ILE A 175 1.06 -11.11 19.57
CA ILE A 175 1.72 -11.78 18.45
C ILE A 175 3.10 -12.34 18.84
N GLU A 176 3.88 -11.62 19.65
CA GLU A 176 5.17 -12.11 20.14
C GLU A 176 5.02 -13.35 21.03
N ARG A 177 3.96 -13.43 21.85
CA ARG A 177 3.64 -14.65 22.61
C ARG A 177 3.30 -15.81 21.67
N LEU A 178 2.50 -15.56 20.63
CA LEU A 178 2.17 -16.57 19.62
C LEU A 178 3.41 -17.07 18.89
N ARG A 179 4.36 -16.17 18.56
CA ARG A 179 5.61 -16.57 17.89
C ARG A 179 6.45 -17.52 18.74
N LYS A 180 6.39 -17.40 20.07
CA LYS A 180 7.07 -18.31 21.00
C LYS A 180 6.39 -19.68 21.06
N THR A 181 5.06 -19.73 20.97
CA THR A 181 4.29 -20.99 21.04
C THR A 181 4.09 -21.67 19.68
N HIS A 182 4.20 -20.92 18.59
CA HIS A 182 4.08 -21.38 17.20
C HIS A 182 5.30 -20.91 16.38
N PRO A 183 6.53 -21.35 16.73
CA PRO A 183 7.77 -20.84 16.16
C PRO A 183 7.96 -21.17 14.68
N ASP A 184 7.18 -22.07 14.10
CA ASP A 184 7.25 -22.42 12.67
C ASP A 184 6.15 -21.76 11.83
N ASN A 185 5.18 -21.09 12.46
CA ASN A 185 4.10 -20.44 11.72
C ASN A 185 4.61 -19.19 11.01
N LEU A 186 4.54 -19.21 9.67
CA LEU A 186 5.06 -18.15 8.81
C LEU A 186 4.32 -16.83 9.05
N GLU A 187 2.99 -16.88 9.05
CA GLU A 187 2.15 -15.68 9.16
C GLU A 187 2.34 -14.98 10.52
N VAL A 188 2.46 -15.73 11.62
CA VAL A 188 2.76 -15.18 12.95
C VAL A 188 4.10 -14.44 12.95
N LYS A 189 5.14 -14.98 12.29
CA LYS A 189 6.43 -14.26 12.15
C LYS A 189 6.26 -12.99 11.32
N THR A 190 5.52 -13.07 10.22
CA THR A 190 5.27 -11.94 9.32
C THR A 190 4.51 -10.81 10.03
N TRP A 191 3.43 -11.11 10.78
CA TRP A 191 2.73 -10.12 11.60
C TRP A 191 3.56 -9.63 12.79
N HIS A 192 4.43 -10.47 13.36
CA HIS A 192 5.34 -10.00 14.40
C HIS A 192 6.29 -8.92 13.85
N ALA A 193 6.91 -9.17 12.69
CA ALA A 193 7.75 -8.18 12.01
C ALA A 193 6.97 -6.89 11.72
N LEU A 194 5.75 -6.99 11.19
CA LEU A 194 4.88 -5.82 10.99
C LEU A 194 4.61 -5.05 12.28
N SER A 195 4.33 -5.75 13.37
CA SER A 195 4.04 -5.14 14.66
C SER A 195 5.26 -4.43 15.28
N LEU A 196 6.48 -4.90 15.00
CA LEU A 196 7.72 -4.18 15.35
C LEU A 196 7.79 -2.85 14.60
N LEU A 197 7.53 -2.86 13.29
CA LEU A 197 7.50 -1.64 12.46
C LEU A 197 6.43 -0.65 12.94
N GLY A 198 5.22 -1.14 13.21
CA GLY A 198 4.10 -0.32 13.69
C GLY A 198 4.28 0.26 15.10
N THR A 199 5.21 -0.30 15.88
CA THR A 199 5.53 0.20 17.24
C THR A 199 6.93 0.80 17.35
N ALA A 200 7.61 1.04 16.22
CA ALA A 200 8.93 1.64 16.20
C ALA A 200 8.86 3.12 16.64
N PRO A 201 9.62 3.54 17.68
CA PRO A 201 9.63 4.94 18.10
C PRO A 201 10.11 5.85 16.96
N PRO A 202 9.37 6.92 16.61
CA PRO A 202 9.81 7.86 15.56
C PRO A 202 11.09 8.63 15.93
N THR A 203 11.40 8.70 17.23
CA THR A 203 12.60 9.32 17.80
C THR A 203 13.84 8.42 17.71
N ASP A 204 13.67 7.11 17.47
CA ASP A 204 14.78 6.17 17.36
C ASP A 204 15.54 6.36 16.05
N LYS A 205 16.80 6.82 16.16
CA LYS A 205 17.73 6.98 15.04
C LYS A 205 18.64 5.76 14.83
N LEU A 206 18.56 4.77 15.71
CA LEU A 206 19.27 3.50 15.59
C LEU A 206 18.44 2.43 14.87
N TYR A 207 17.16 2.72 14.59
CA TYR A 207 16.26 1.88 13.81
C TYR A 207 16.12 0.45 14.36
N GLN A 208 16.09 0.30 15.68
CA GLN A 208 16.18 -1.02 16.34
C GLN A 208 15.04 -1.95 15.92
N ASN A 209 13.80 -1.46 15.94
CA ASN A 209 12.64 -2.25 15.54
C ASN A 209 12.65 -2.58 14.05
N GLN A 210 13.06 -1.62 13.21
CA GLN A 210 13.16 -1.80 11.77
C GLN A 210 14.20 -2.87 11.42
N LEU A 211 15.39 -2.80 12.02
CA LEU A 211 16.46 -3.77 11.80
C LEU A 211 16.08 -5.16 12.34
N ALA A 212 15.38 -5.23 13.48
CA ALA A 212 14.87 -6.49 14.02
C ALA A 212 13.79 -7.11 13.12
N ALA A 213 12.85 -6.30 12.61
CA ALA A 213 11.85 -6.74 11.65
C ALA A 213 12.50 -7.23 10.35
N ALA A 214 13.43 -6.46 9.80
CA ALA A 214 14.13 -6.83 8.58
C ALA A 214 14.91 -8.14 8.74
N ALA A 215 15.70 -8.30 9.81
CA ALA A 215 16.46 -9.52 10.06
C ALA A 215 15.55 -10.76 10.16
N LEU A 216 14.38 -10.62 10.80
CA LEU A 216 13.37 -11.69 10.84
C LEU A 216 12.86 -12.03 9.43
N LEU A 217 12.50 -11.03 8.63
CA LEU A 217 11.92 -11.22 7.30
C LEU A 217 12.94 -11.71 6.25
N GLU A 218 14.17 -11.21 6.28
CA GLU A 218 15.28 -11.67 5.44
C GLU A 218 15.57 -13.16 5.66
N SER A 219 15.43 -13.65 6.90
CA SER A 219 15.57 -15.10 7.19
C SER A 219 14.46 -15.97 6.58
N LEU A 220 13.37 -15.37 6.11
CA LEU A 220 12.20 -16.06 5.57
C LEU A 220 12.07 -15.92 4.05
N VAL A 221 12.61 -14.86 3.46
CA VAL A 221 12.34 -14.47 2.07
C VAL A 221 12.86 -15.49 1.05
N GLU A 222 14.03 -16.09 1.27
CA GLU A 222 14.62 -17.08 0.33
C GLU A 222 13.70 -18.28 0.10
N LYS A 223 13.01 -18.75 1.14
CA LYS A 223 12.07 -19.88 1.07
C LYS A 223 10.65 -19.46 0.70
N ASN A 224 10.34 -18.17 0.78
CA ASN A 224 9.01 -17.63 0.58
C ASN A 224 9.06 -16.37 -0.32
N PRO A 225 9.66 -16.46 -1.53
CA PRO A 225 9.97 -15.28 -2.34
C PRO A 225 8.72 -14.56 -2.89
N ASP A 226 7.58 -15.25 -2.93
CA ASP A 226 6.30 -14.72 -3.41
C ASP A 226 5.31 -14.40 -2.28
N HIS A 227 5.74 -14.45 -1.02
CA HIS A 227 4.88 -14.08 0.10
C HIS A 227 4.78 -12.54 0.18
N PRO A 228 3.58 -11.95 -0.03
CA PRO A 228 3.43 -10.50 -0.15
C PRO A 228 3.85 -9.77 1.12
N GLY A 229 3.43 -10.24 2.29
CA GLY A 229 3.81 -9.63 3.58
C GLY A 229 5.31 -9.59 3.83
N ILE A 230 6.06 -10.65 3.49
CA ILE A 230 7.50 -10.70 3.75
C ILE A 230 8.24 -9.66 2.92
N VAL A 231 8.04 -9.68 1.61
CA VAL A 231 8.72 -8.76 0.68
C VAL A 231 8.29 -7.32 0.94
N HIS A 232 7.00 -7.10 1.17
CA HIS A 232 6.44 -5.81 1.50
C HIS A 232 7.06 -5.21 2.78
N TYR A 233 7.13 -5.97 3.85
CA TYR A 233 7.56 -5.44 5.14
C TYR A 233 9.08 -5.24 5.21
N ILE A 234 9.87 -5.93 4.36
CA ILE A 234 11.29 -5.59 4.15
C ILE A 234 11.42 -4.18 3.57
N ILE A 235 10.58 -3.80 2.60
CA ILE A 235 10.59 -2.44 2.03
C ILE A 235 10.31 -1.41 3.14
N HIS A 236 9.26 -1.59 3.94
CA HIS A 236 8.97 -0.68 5.06
C HIS A 236 10.09 -0.62 6.10
N ALA A 237 10.74 -1.76 6.40
CA ALA A 237 11.85 -1.79 7.35
C ALA A 237 13.05 -0.97 6.85
N TYR A 238 13.27 -0.93 5.54
CA TYR A 238 14.36 -0.16 4.93
C TYR A 238 13.93 1.17 4.34
N ASP A 239 12.74 1.65 4.67
CA ASP A 239 12.19 2.90 4.14
C ASP A 239 12.79 4.16 4.78
N TYR A 240 14.12 4.21 4.90
CA TYR A 240 14.90 5.27 5.51
C TYR A 240 16.13 5.55 4.64
N PRO A 241 16.52 6.81 4.40
CA PRO A 241 17.66 7.11 3.52
C PRO A 241 18.94 6.35 3.85
N SER A 242 19.26 6.15 5.13
CA SER A 242 20.43 5.41 5.60
C SER A 242 20.36 3.90 5.40
N LEU A 243 19.17 3.33 5.18
CA LEU A 243 18.92 1.90 5.06
C LEU A 243 18.46 1.46 3.66
N ALA A 244 18.00 2.40 2.83
CA ALA A 244 17.28 2.13 1.57
C ALA A 244 17.98 1.13 0.65
N GLY A 245 19.31 1.18 0.56
CA GLY A 245 20.09 0.26 -0.27
C GLY A 245 19.84 -1.23 0.03
N ARG A 246 19.51 -1.57 1.28
CA ARG A 246 19.21 -2.95 1.71
C ARG A 246 17.84 -3.44 1.24
N GLY A 247 16.91 -2.53 0.93
CA GLY A 247 15.56 -2.87 0.47
C GLY A 247 15.42 -3.03 -1.04
N LEU A 248 16.50 -2.83 -1.81
CA LEU A 248 16.44 -2.75 -3.26
C LEU A 248 15.95 -4.05 -3.93
N GLU A 249 16.38 -5.21 -3.42
CA GLU A 249 15.94 -6.50 -3.97
C GLU A 249 14.44 -6.72 -3.74
N ALA A 250 13.96 -6.45 -2.53
CA ALA A 250 12.53 -6.52 -2.22
C ALA A 250 11.71 -5.54 -3.09
N ALA A 251 12.19 -4.30 -3.27
CA ALA A 251 11.55 -3.30 -4.12
C ALA A 251 11.42 -3.77 -5.59
N ARG A 252 12.47 -4.39 -6.15
CA ARG A 252 12.43 -4.93 -7.51
C ARG A 252 11.44 -6.06 -7.69
N ARG A 253 11.18 -6.84 -6.64
CA ARG A 253 10.32 -8.02 -6.71
C ARG A 253 8.85 -7.72 -6.42
N TYR A 254 8.55 -6.81 -5.49
CA TYR A 254 7.21 -6.74 -4.90
C TYR A 254 6.10 -6.42 -5.91
N GLY A 255 6.35 -5.53 -6.88
CA GLY A 255 5.39 -5.19 -7.92
C GLY A 255 4.95 -6.39 -8.78
N GLU A 256 5.78 -7.42 -8.90
CA GLU A 256 5.46 -8.65 -9.65
C GLU A 256 4.61 -9.64 -8.84
N ILE A 257 4.65 -9.55 -7.50
CA ILE A 257 3.92 -10.43 -6.59
C ILE A 257 2.43 -10.07 -6.58
N ALA A 258 2.13 -8.78 -6.50
CA ALA A 258 0.75 -8.27 -6.44
C ALA A 258 0.51 -7.14 -7.47
N PRO A 259 0.56 -7.45 -8.79
CA PRO A 259 0.55 -6.45 -9.87
C PRO A 259 -0.78 -5.71 -10.08
N TRP A 260 -1.78 -5.96 -9.23
CA TRP A 260 -3.11 -5.34 -9.28
C TRP A 260 -3.45 -4.58 -8.01
N VAL A 261 -2.54 -4.58 -7.03
CA VAL A 261 -2.73 -3.90 -5.75
C VAL A 261 -2.03 -2.55 -5.84
N PRO A 262 -2.76 -1.42 -5.83
CA PRO A 262 -2.16 -0.10 -5.99
C PRO A 262 -1.03 0.17 -5.00
N HIS A 263 -1.25 -0.16 -3.73
CA HIS A 263 -0.23 -0.02 -2.70
C HIS A 263 1.01 -0.90 -2.97
N ALA A 264 0.85 -2.16 -3.38
CA ALA A 264 1.97 -3.03 -3.69
C ALA A 264 2.82 -2.53 -4.86
N LEU A 265 2.17 -1.94 -5.87
CA LEU A 265 2.83 -1.31 -7.01
C LEU A 265 3.52 0.01 -6.65
N HIS A 266 3.03 0.72 -5.62
CA HIS A 266 3.61 1.97 -5.14
C HIS A 266 4.85 1.74 -4.28
N MET A 267 4.81 0.76 -3.37
CA MET A 267 5.83 0.52 -2.35
C MET A 267 7.26 0.43 -2.87
N PRO A 268 7.59 -0.16 -4.03
CA PRO A 268 8.94 -0.10 -4.58
C PRO A 268 9.51 1.32 -4.71
N SER A 269 8.66 2.30 -5.05
CA SER A 269 9.06 3.69 -5.24
C SER A 269 9.61 4.36 -3.99
N HIS A 270 9.26 3.87 -2.79
CA HIS A 270 9.82 4.31 -1.52
C HIS A 270 11.35 4.16 -1.46
N ILE A 271 11.85 3.01 -1.92
CA ILE A 271 13.29 2.72 -2.01
C ILE A 271 13.91 3.45 -3.20
N TYR A 272 13.25 3.40 -4.36
CA TYR A 272 13.77 4.05 -5.58
C TYR A 272 13.96 5.56 -5.40
N THR A 273 12.99 6.25 -4.82
CA THR A 273 13.07 7.68 -4.52
C THR A 273 14.21 8.00 -3.55
N ARG A 274 14.39 7.21 -2.48
CA ARG A 274 15.50 7.41 -1.52
C ARG A 274 16.88 7.19 -2.14
N MET A 275 16.96 6.36 -3.17
CA MET A 275 18.19 6.06 -3.90
C MET A 275 18.41 6.92 -5.16
N GLY A 276 17.47 7.83 -5.49
CA GLY A 276 17.53 8.64 -6.70
C GLY A 276 17.31 7.86 -8.01
N MET A 277 16.69 6.67 -7.92
CA MET A 277 16.32 5.83 -9.06
C MET A 277 15.00 6.34 -9.68
N TRP A 278 15.05 7.52 -10.29
CA TRP A 278 13.86 8.27 -10.69
C TRP A 278 13.02 7.57 -11.76
N LYS A 279 13.65 6.85 -12.69
CA LYS A 279 12.91 6.13 -13.74
C LYS A 279 12.05 5.02 -13.12
N GLU A 280 12.65 4.22 -12.25
CA GLU A 280 11.98 3.12 -11.56
C GLU A 280 10.89 3.64 -10.62
N SER A 281 11.12 4.77 -9.94
CA SER A 281 10.10 5.45 -9.15
C SER A 281 8.91 5.91 -10.01
N ILE A 282 9.16 6.50 -11.17
CA ILE A 282 8.10 6.90 -12.12
C ILE A 282 7.31 5.68 -12.60
N ASP A 283 7.99 4.64 -13.07
CA ASP A 283 7.34 3.46 -13.65
C ASP A 283 6.46 2.73 -12.62
N SER A 284 6.97 2.59 -11.38
CA SER A 284 6.24 2.01 -10.24
C SER A 284 4.96 2.80 -9.92
N ASN A 285 5.05 4.13 -9.89
CA ASN A 285 3.90 4.99 -9.57
C ASN A 285 2.91 5.13 -10.71
N LEU A 286 3.34 5.06 -11.98
CA LEU A 286 2.44 4.96 -13.12
C LEU A 286 1.57 3.70 -13.03
N ALA A 287 2.18 2.55 -12.72
CA ALA A 287 1.45 1.29 -12.53
C ALA A 287 0.48 1.38 -11.35
N SER A 288 0.91 1.93 -10.22
CA SER A 288 0.08 2.13 -9.03
C SER A 288 -1.13 3.03 -9.30
N SER A 289 -0.91 4.22 -9.88
CA SER A 289 -1.96 5.17 -10.23
C SER A 289 -2.97 4.56 -11.21
N SER A 290 -2.49 3.80 -12.22
CA SER A 290 -3.37 3.09 -13.13
C SER A 290 -4.26 2.07 -12.40
N ALA A 291 -3.68 1.23 -11.54
CA ALA A 291 -4.43 0.23 -10.78
C ALA A 291 -5.44 0.89 -9.81
N ALA A 292 -5.07 2.00 -9.18
CA ALA A 292 -5.93 2.76 -8.28
C ALA A 292 -7.16 3.31 -9.01
N ARG A 293 -6.97 3.91 -10.18
CA ARG A 293 -8.05 4.47 -11.02
C ARG A 293 -8.98 3.39 -11.56
N ASP A 294 -8.41 2.28 -12.01
CA ASP A 294 -9.14 1.12 -12.49
C ASP A 294 -10.07 0.55 -11.41
N TYR A 295 -9.56 0.40 -10.18
CA TYR A 295 -10.34 -0.02 -9.04
C TYR A 295 -11.41 1.02 -8.65
N ALA A 296 -11.06 2.31 -8.63
CA ALA A 296 -11.97 3.39 -8.30
C ALA A 296 -13.12 3.57 -9.31
N ALA A 297 -12.87 3.34 -10.60
CA ALA A 297 -13.90 3.34 -11.64
C ALA A 297 -14.97 2.27 -11.37
N ARG A 298 -14.56 1.12 -10.81
CA ARG A 298 -15.46 0.01 -10.51
C ARG A 298 -16.21 0.16 -9.18
N PHE A 299 -15.55 0.64 -8.13
CA PHE A 299 -16.10 0.59 -6.77
C PHE A 299 -16.39 1.96 -6.13
N HIS A 300 -15.85 3.05 -6.68
CA HIS A 300 -15.95 4.39 -6.08
C HIS A 300 -16.51 5.46 -7.04
N GLY A 301 -17.06 5.03 -8.18
CA GLY A 301 -17.63 5.92 -9.19
C GLY A 301 -16.61 6.89 -9.79
N GLY A 302 -15.35 6.46 -9.91
CA GLY A 302 -14.26 7.27 -10.45
C GLY A 302 -13.75 8.37 -9.52
N ALA A 303 -14.04 8.30 -8.21
CA ALA A 303 -13.40 9.18 -7.23
C ALA A 303 -11.86 9.00 -7.24
N THR A 304 -11.11 10.07 -6.97
CA THR A 304 -9.66 9.96 -6.81
C THR A 304 -9.35 9.35 -5.45
N THR A 305 -8.68 8.20 -5.43
CA THR A 305 -8.37 7.49 -4.20
C THR A 305 -7.09 8.02 -3.54
N ASN A 306 -6.94 7.75 -2.25
CA ASN A 306 -5.69 7.98 -1.53
C ASN A 306 -4.48 7.27 -2.16
N ASP A 307 -4.65 6.03 -2.63
CA ASP A 307 -3.60 5.29 -3.36
C ASP A 307 -3.15 6.02 -4.64
N ASP A 308 -4.10 6.55 -5.44
CA ASP A 308 -3.75 7.34 -6.63
C ASP A 308 -2.97 8.58 -6.23
N LEU A 309 -3.47 9.34 -5.25
CA LEU A 309 -2.82 10.58 -4.78
C LEU A 309 -1.42 10.35 -4.21
N HIS A 310 -1.22 9.26 -3.48
CA HIS A 310 0.08 8.91 -2.93
C HIS A 310 1.08 8.57 -4.04
N ALA A 311 0.64 7.82 -5.07
CA ALA A 311 1.45 7.54 -6.24
C ALA A 311 1.78 8.81 -7.05
N LEU A 312 0.80 9.71 -7.20
CA LEU A 312 0.97 10.99 -7.88
C LEU A 312 1.99 11.90 -7.18
N ASP A 313 2.03 11.93 -5.84
CA ASP A 313 3.01 12.74 -5.09
C ASP A 313 4.46 12.28 -5.37
N TYR A 314 4.71 10.98 -5.29
CA TYR A 314 6.03 10.42 -5.60
C TYR A 314 6.41 10.63 -7.07
N MET A 315 5.45 10.43 -7.97
CA MET A 315 5.65 10.58 -9.40
C MET A 315 5.93 12.03 -9.80
N GLU A 316 5.22 13.01 -9.23
CA GLU A 316 5.46 14.43 -9.47
C GLU A 316 6.88 14.82 -9.06
N PHE A 317 7.29 14.39 -7.87
CA PHE A 317 8.65 14.65 -7.40
C PHE A 317 9.69 14.04 -8.35
N ALA A 318 9.53 12.78 -8.74
CA ALA A 318 10.47 12.13 -9.65
C ALA A 318 10.49 12.78 -11.06
N TYR A 319 9.36 13.31 -11.55
CA TYR A 319 9.33 14.10 -12.78
C TYR A 319 10.13 15.40 -12.64
N LEU A 320 9.99 16.11 -11.51
CA LEU A 320 10.79 17.31 -11.25
C LEU A 320 12.28 16.99 -11.18
N GLN A 321 12.68 15.91 -10.50
CA GLN A 321 14.08 15.50 -10.40
C GLN A 321 14.71 15.07 -11.74
N THR A 322 13.89 14.76 -12.74
CA THR A 322 14.32 14.40 -14.09
C THR A 322 14.09 15.51 -15.13
N GLY A 323 13.68 16.71 -14.70
CA GLY A 323 13.42 17.84 -15.59
C GLY A 323 12.19 17.67 -16.49
N LYS A 324 11.33 16.68 -16.22
CA LYS A 324 10.10 16.40 -16.99
C LYS A 324 8.96 17.32 -16.53
N GLU A 325 9.17 18.63 -16.58
CA GLU A 325 8.26 19.62 -16.01
C GLU A 325 6.84 19.56 -16.58
N ALA A 326 6.69 19.29 -17.88
CA ALA A 326 5.36 19.15 -18.50
C ALA A 326 4.55 18.01 -17.85
N LYS A 327 5.21 16.90 -17.47
CA LYS A 327 4.57 15.77 -16.80
C LYS A 327 4.25 16.07 -15.34
N ALA A 328 5.11 16.79 -14.63
CA ALA A 328 4.79 17.28 -13.29
C ALA A 328 3.59 18.25 -13.33
N ALA A 329 3.55 19.15 -14.33
CA ALA A 329 2.43 20.08 -14.52
C ALA A 329 1.09 19.35 -14.75
N GLU A 330 1.08 18.27 -15.54
CA GLU A 330 -0.12 17.44 -15.74
C GLU A 330 -0.70 16.93 -14.40
N ILE A 331 0.15 16.55 -13.45
CA ILE A 331 -0.27 16.09 -12.11
C ILE A 331 -0.84 17.25 -11.28
N VAL A 332 -0.18 18.42 -11.30
CA VAL A 332 -0.66 19.62 -10.61
C VAL A 332 -2.04 20.04 -11.13
N GLU A 333 -2.23 20.05 -12.45
CA GLU A 333 -3.53 20.37 -13.06
C GLU A 333 -4.59 19.30 -12.76
N HIS A 334 -4.21 18.03 -12.72
CA HIS A 334 -5.12 16.96 -12.31
C HIS A 334 -5.64 17.20 -10.90
N LEU A 335 -4.74 17.52 -9.95
CA LEU A 335 -5.08 17.76 -8.55
C LEU A 335 -6.09 18.89 -8.39
N ARG A 336 -5.95 20.00 -9.14
CA ARG A 336 -6.91 21.11 -9.13
C ARG A 336 -8.31 20.72 -9.62
N LYS A 337 -8.41 19.71 -10.47
CA LYS A 337 -9.68 19.26 -11.09
C LYS A 337 -10.39 18.18 -10.27
N ILE A 338 -9.78 17.67 -9.21
CA ILE A 338 -10.41 16.65 -8.35
C ILE A 338 -11.69 17.22 -7.75
N GLN A 339 -12.80 16.52 -7.89
CA GLN A 339 -14.08 16.90 -7.28
C GLN A 339 -14.47 16.01 -6.11
N LYS A 340 -13.96 14.77 -6.10
CA LYS A 340 -14.35 13.75 -5.13
C LYS A 340 -13.15 12.91 -4.74
N PHE A 341 -12.90 12.86 -3.44
CA PHE A 341 -11.88 12.02 -2.80
C PHE A 341 -12.52 10.74 -2.27
N HIS A 342 -11.75 9.64 -2.26
CA HIS A 342 -12.11 8.42 -1.55
C HIS A 342 -10.92 7.85 -0.76
N PRO A 343 -11.03 7.68 0.57
CA PRO A 343 -12.11 8.20 1.41
C PRO A 343 -12.13 9.74 1.39
N ALA A 344 -13.24 10.34 1.83
CA ALA A 344 -13.42 11.80 1.76
C ALA A 344 -12.39 12.60 2.57
N LYS A 345 -11.84 11.98 3.63
CA LYS A 345 -10.76 12.52 4.46
C LYS A 345 -9.74 11.42 4.64
N ASP A 346 -8.54 11.64 4.15
CA ASP A 346 -7.45 10.68 4.22
C ASP A 346 -6.12 11.42 4.39
N PHE A 347 -5.22 10.83 5.18
CA PHE A 347 -3.91 11.38 5.47
C PHE A 347 -3.04 11.52 4.20
N ALA A 348 -2.92 10.46 3.41
CA ALA A 348 -2.06 10.43 2.22
C ALA A 348 -2.63 11.34 1.12
N ALA A 349 -3.95 11.37 0.97
CA ALA A 349 -4.62 12.32 0.07
C ALA A 349 -4.34 13.79 0.48
N ALA A 350 -4.49 14.11 1.77
CA ALA A 350 -4.23 15.47 2.26
C ALA A 350 -2.75 15.87 2.08
N TYR A 351 -1.83 14.94 2.38
CA TYR A 351 -0.40 15.14 2.14
C TYR A 351 -0.12 15.50 0.68
N ALA A 352 -0.58 14.69 -0.27
CA ALA A 352 -0.39 14.93 -1.70
C ALA A 352 -0.97 16.28 -2.14
N VAL A 353 -2.19 16.61 -1.67
CA VAL A 353 -2.86 17.88 -2.00
C VAL A 353 -2.09 19.10 -1.49
N GLY A 354 -1.45 19.04 -0.32
CA GLY A 354 -0.59 20.11 0.18
C GLY A 354 0.79 20.13 -0.47
N ALA A 355 1.43 18.96 -0.59
CA ALA A 355 2.82 18.82 -0.98
C ALA A 355 3.06 19.05 -2.48
N ILE A 356 2.22 18.52 -3.36
CA ILE A 356 2.39 18.62 -4.83
C ILE A 356 2.48 20.10 -5.28
N PRO A 357 1.50 20.98 -5.01
CA PRO A 357 1.59 22.37 -5.45
C PRO A 357 2.70 23.18 -4.75
N ALA A 358 3.00 22.87 -3.48
CA ALA A 358 4.13 23.45 -2.78
C ALA A 358 5.45 23.10 -3.50
N ARG A 359 5.68 21.81 -3.73
CA ARG A 359 6.88 21.27 -4.38
C ARG A 359 7.04 21.80 -5.80
N TRP A 360 5.96 21.80 -6.57
CA TRP A 360 5.89 22.36 -7.93
C TRP A 360 6.47 23.77 -8.03
N THR A 361 6.20 24.64 -7.06
CA THR A 361 6.72 26.01 -7.08
C THR A 361 8.13 26.12 -6.52
N LEU A 362 8.44 25.37 -5.45
CA LEU A 362 9.72 25.44 -4.75
C LEU A 362 10.88 24.83 -5.55
N GLU A 363 10.70 23.62 -6.09
CA GLU A 363 11.74 22.91 -6.86
C GLU A 363 12.13 23.68 -8.13
N ARG A 364 11.15 24.34 -8.77
CA ARG A 364 11.35 25.20 -9.94
C ARG A 364 11.78 26.63 -9.59
N ARG A 365 11.99 26.93 -8.30
CA ARG A 365 12.42 28.25 -7.79
C ARG A 365 11.49 29.40 -8.22
N ARG A 366 10.20 29.11 -8.39
CA ARG A 366 9.19 30.09 -8.81
C ARG A 366 8.69 30.86 -7.59
N TRP A 367 9.55 31.68 -6.99
CA TRP A 367 9.29 32.34 -5.70
C TRP A 367 8.03 33.21 -5.68
N THR A 368 7.75 33.90 -6.79
CA THR A 368 6.53 34.70 -6.94
C THR A 368 5.28 33.81 -6.93
N GLU A 369 5.32 32.66 -7.60
CA GLU A 369 4.23 31.67 -7.60
C GLU A 369 4.09 31.04 -6.20
N ALA A 370 5.20 30.62 -5.58
CA ALA A 370 5.20 30.01 -4.25
C ALA A 370 4.55 30.92 -3.18
N ALA A 371 4.90 32.20 -3.14
CA ALA A 371 4.27 33.15 -2.20
C ALA A 371 2.86 33.60 -2.59
N ALA A 372 2.36 33.24 -3.78
CA ALA A 372 1.00 33.48 -4.20
C ALA A 372 0.17 32.18 -4.28
N LEU A 373 0.69 31.05 -3.80
CA LEU A 373 0.00 29.78 -3.84
C LEU A 373 -1.36 29.91 -3.15
N GLU A 374 -2.42 29.55 -3.85
CA GLU A 374 -3.75 29.42 -3.27
C GLU A 374 -3.86 28.11 -2.48
N MET A 375 -4.78 28.05 -1.52
CA MET A 375 -5.02 26.85 -0.73
C MET A 375 -5.83 25.86 -1.58
N PRO A 376 -5.27 24.71 -2.00
CA PRO A 376 -6.03 23.70 -2.73
C PRO A 376 -6.96 22.96 -1.77
N HIS A 377 -8.18 22.65 -2.22
CA HIS A 377 -9.15 21.83 -1.47
C HIS A 377 -9.21 22.16 0.04
N PRO A 378 -9.54 23.41 0.42
CA PRO A 378 -9.45 23.88 1.80
C PRO A 378 -10.30 23.05 2.78
N ASP A 379 -11.40 22.45 2.31
CA ASP A 379 -12.24 21.56 3.11
C ASP A 379 -11.55 20.26 3.54
N LEU A 380 -10.62 19.75 2.72
CA LEU A 380 -9.77 18.62 3.09
C LEU A 380 -8.67 19.11 4.04
N LEU A 381 -7.93 20.13 3.65
CA LEU A 381 -6.72 20.59 4.35
C LEU A 381 -7.00 21.12 5.76
N LYS A 382 -8.16 21.74 6.00
CA LYS A 382 -8.56 22.17 7.35
C LYS A 382 -8.65 21.03 8.38
N SER A 383 -8.79 19.78 7.92
CA SER A 383 -8.80 18.60 8.80
C SER A 383 -7.40 18.06 9.09
N PHE A 384 -6.37 18.58 8.42
CA PHE A 384 -4.99 18.07 8.46
C PHE A 384 -3.98 19.24 8.50
N PRO A 385 -3.69 19.78 9.70
CA PRO A 385 -2.79 20.94 9.85
C PRO A 385 -1.44 20.83 9.15
N PHE A 386 -0.84 19.63 9.13
CA PHE A 386 0.42 19.36 8.43
C PHE A 386 0.33 19.56 6.90
N ALA A 387 -0.83 19.25 6.30
CA ALA A 387 -1.04 19.40 4.87
C ALA A 387 -1.16 20.88 4.49
N GLU A 388 -1.86 21.66 5.32
CA GLU A 388 -1.89 23.12 5.23
C GLU A 388 -0.48 23.71 5.39
N ALA A 389 0.31 23.17 6.32
CA ALA A 389 1.67 23.63 6.58
C ALA A 389 2.59 23.52 5.36
N HIS A 390 2.38 22.58 4.43
CA HIS A 390 3.14 22.54 3.17
C HIS A 390 2.93 23.81 2.32
N ILE A 391 1.69 24.30 2.24
CA ILE A 391 1.35 25.50 1.49
C ILE A 391 1.93 26.74 2.18
N GLU A 392 1.77 26.84 3.50
CA GLU A 392 2.30 27.98 4.26
C GLU A 392 3.84 27.99 4.27
N PHE A 393 4.47 26.83 4.31
CA PHE A 393 5.91 26.71 4.14
C PHE A 393 6.37 27.23 2.77
N ALA A 394 5.70 26.83 1.69
CA ALA A 394 6.01 27.34 0.36
C ALA A 394 5.78 28.85 0.25
N ARG A 395 4.71 29.38 0.87
CA ARG A 395 4.45 30.82 0.93
C ARG A 395 5.54 31.58 1.68
N ALA A 396 5.96 31.06 2.83
CA ALA A 396 7.02 31.66 3.64
C ALA A 396 8.36 31.71 2.87
N VAL A 397 8.78 30.59 2.28
CA VAL A 397 10.02 30.51 1.50
C VAL A 397 9.94 31.40 0.26
N GLY A 398 8.84 31.34 -0.50
CA GLY A 398 8.61 32.18 -1.67
C GLY A 398 8.61 33.67 -1.35
N GLY A 399 8.02 34.06 -0.22
CA GLY A 399 7.97 35.44 0.25
C GLY A 399 9.36 35.94 0.62
N ALA A 400 10.11 35.16 1.38
CA ALA A 400 11.47 35.49 1.79
C ALA A 400 12.42 35.61 0.58
N ARG A 401 12.39 34.62 -0.33
CA ARG A 401 13.24 34.61 -1.54
C ARG A 401 12.81 35.66 -2.58
N GLY A 402 11.53 36.04 -2.60
CA GLY A 402 10.97 37.04 -3.50
C GLY A 402 10.91 38.46 -2.94
N GLY A 403 11.48 38.73 -1.76
CA GLY A 403 11.51 40.06 -1.16
C GLY A 403 10.19 40.54 -0.53
N ARG A 404 9.18 39.66 -0.41
CA ARG A 404 7.88 39.94 0.23
C ARG A 404 7.91 39.52 1.70
N LEU A 405 8.69 40.24 2.51
CA LEU A 405 8.97 39.86 3.90
C LEU A 405 7.72 39.86 4.80
N GLU A 406 6.79 40.79 4.62
CA GLU A 406 5.54 40.81 5.40
C GLU A 406 4.69 39.56 5.14
N ALA A 407 4.53 39.17 3.86
CA ALA A 407 3.83 37.94 3.50
C ALA A 407 4.55 36.69 4.04
N ALA A 408 5.89 36.69 4.04
CA ALA A 408 6.67 35.59 4.61
C ALA A 408 6.47 35.45 6.13
N ARG A 409 6.43 36.58 6.86
CA ARG A 409 6.16 36.60 8.30
C ARG A 409 4.75 36.15 8.62
N ALA A 410 3.76 36.55 7.82
CA ALA A 410 2.38 36.10 8.00
C ALA A 410 2.25 34.58 7.84
N ALA A 411 2.85 34.01 6.77
CA ALA A 411 2.86 32.56 6.56
C ALA A 411 3.62 31.81 7.68
N LEU A 412 4.72 32.37 8.17
CA LEU A 412 5.44 31.81 9.32
C LEU A 412 4.59 31.83 10.60
N GLY A 413 3.88 32.93 10.87
CA GLY A 413 2.96 33.01 11.99
C GLY A 413 1.82 32.00 11.89
N ARG A 414 1.35 31.69 10.67
CA ARG A 414 0.38 30.61 10.46
C ARG A 414 0.99 29.23 10.73
N LEU A 415 2.21 28.96 10.27
CA LEU A 415 2.92 27.72 10.60
C LEU A 415 3.07 27.49 12.10
N GLU A 416 3.33 28.54 12.87
CA GLU A 416 3.41 28.46 14.34
C GLU A 416 2.07 28.07 14.98
N GLN A 417 0.95 28.47 14.39
CA GLN A 417 -0.40 28.08 14.85
C GLN A 417 -0.78 26.64 14.48
N LEU A 418 -0.11 26.04 13.48
CA LEU A 418 -0.39 24.69 13.00
C LEU A 418 0.43 23.60 13.73
N ARG A 419 1.34 24.00 14.62
CA ARG A 419 2.24 23.09 15.38
C ARG A 419 1.58 22.38 16.55
#